data_AF-A0A6V7KGU5-F1
#
_entry.id   AF-A0A6V7KGU5-F1
#
_cell.length_a   1.000
_cell.length_b   1.000
_cell.length_c   1.000
_cell.angle_alpha   90.00
_cell.angle_beta   90.00
_cell.angle_gamma   90.00
#
_symmetry.space_group_name_H-M   'P 1'
#
loop_
_entity.id
_entity.type
_entity.pdbx_description
1 polymer ?
#
loop_
_entity_poly.entity_id
_entity_poly.type
_entity_poly.pdbx_seq_one_letter_code
_entity_poly.pdbx_strand_id
1 'polypeptide(L)'
;YYAVLKPLQLMDVDRRGKIMLVSAWVGAFICSAPQVVVFQQKSHPEFTWYNQCISLGSFPSYAHELTYFIFGMTMMYWLPLSVIIFTYSSILLEIYRKSKEAG
;
A
#
# COMPACT_ATOMS: atom_id res chain seq x y z
N TYR A 1 17.87 -30.38 12.36
CA TYR A 1 19.06 -30.33 11.48
C TYR A 1 19.18 -28.98 10.76
N TYR A 2 18.18 -28.52 9.99
CA TYR A 2 18.19 -27.19 9.33
C TYR A 2 18.24 -25.98 10.27
N ALA A 3 17.77 -26.12 11.51
CA ALA A 3 17.87 -25.09 12.55
C ALA A 3 19.28 -24.97 13.18
N VAL A 4 20.20 -25.89 12.87
CA VAL A 4 21.40 -26.14 13.69
C VAL A 4 22.66 -25.44 13.14
N LEU A 5 22.74 -25.14 11.84
CA LEU A 5 23.90 -24.53 11.17
C LEU A 5 24.02 -22.99 11.32
N LYS A 6 23.28 -22.41 12.27
CA LYS A 6 22.99 -20.97 12.41
C LYS A 6 22.10 -20.41 11.31
N PRO A 7 20.93 -19.91 11.71
CA PRO A 7 20.43 -18.70 11.08
C PRO A 7 19.98 -17.76 12.20
N LEU A 8 20.80 -16.78 12.55
CA LEU A 8 20.39 -15.67 13.40
C LEU A 8 18.94 -15.25 13.03
N GLN A 9 18.01 -15.33 13.98
CA GLN A 9 16.70 -14.68 13.98
C GLN A 9 15.48 -15.32 13.30
N LEU A 10 15.50 -16.53 12.71
CA LEU A 10 14.31 -17.07 12.00
C LEU A 10 13.00 -17.05 12.84
N MET A 11 13.01 -17.43 14.11
CA MET A 11 11.78 -17.40 14.92
C MET A 11 11.28 -16.00 15.29
N ASP A 12 12.19 -15.06 15.59
CA ASP A 12 11.83 -13.67 15.86
C ASP A 12 11.45 -12.93 14.56
N VAL A 13 12.08 -13.27 13.44
CA VAL A 13 11.75 -12.80 12.10
C VAL A 13 10.40 -13.37 11.64
N ASP A 14 10.08 -14.61 11.97
CA ASP A 14 8.77 -15.21 11.70
C ASP A 14 7.68 -14.52 12.52
N ARG A 15 7.93 -14.25 13.80
CA ARG A 15 7.00 -13.50 14.67
C ARG A 15 6.83 -12.06 14.20
N ARG A 16 7.93 -11.35 13.93
CA ARG A 16 7.93 -9.97 13.41
C ARG A 16 7.30 -9.91 12.02
N GLY A 17 7.54 -10.89 11.18
CA GLY A 17 6.97 -11.05 9.85
C GLY A 17 5.46 -11.29 9.92
N LYS A 18 5.00 -12.15 10.84
CA LYS A 18 3.56 -12.32 11.12
C LYS A 18 2.91 -11.04 11.63
N ILE A 19 3.54 -10.33 12.57
CA ILE A 19 3.04 -9.04 13.08
C ILE A 19 2.97 -8.02 11.94
N MET A 20 4.01 -7.92 11.11
CA MET A 20 4.05 -7.06 9.94
C MET A 20 2.91 -7.40 8.98
N LEU A 21 2.72 -8.68 8.63
CA LEU A 21 1.67 -9.13 7.72
C LEU A 21 0.27 -8.82 8.28
N VAL A 22 0.03 -9.14 9.55
CA VAL A 22 -1.25 -8.85 10.21
C VAL A 22 -1.51 -7.34 10.23
N SER A 23 -0.51 -6.54 10.59
CA SER A 23 -0.63 -5.07 10.59
C SER A 23 -0.90 -4.52 9.18
N ALA A 24 -0.27 -5.09 8.15
CA ALA A 24 -0.49 -4.72 6.77
C ALA A 24 -1.91 -5.06 6.32
N TRP A 25 -2.42 -6.25 6.65
CA TRP A 25 -3.79 -6.64 6.32
C TRP A 25 -4.84 -5.80 7.05
N VAL A 26 -4.65 -5.56 8.35
CA VAL A 26 -5.55 -4.69 9.14
C VAL A 26 -5.52 -3.26 8.60
N GLY A 27 -4.33 -2.72 8.34
CA GLY A 27 -4.18 -1.39 7.75
C GLY A 27 -4.84 -1.31 6.37
N ALA A 28 -4.63 -2.32 5.51
CA ALA A 28 -5.27 -2.39 4.20
C ALA A 28 -6.79 -2.40 4.30
N PHE A 29 -7.36 -3.21 5.22
CA PHE A 29 -8.79 -3.25 5.48
C PHE A 29 -9.36 -1.90 5.95
N ILE A 30 -8.68 -1.24 6.90
CA ILE A 30 -9.12 0.06 7.42
C ILE A 30 -9.06 1.12 6.32
N CYS A 31 -7.96 1.19 5.57
CA CYS A 31 -7.79 2.14 4.47
C CYS A 31 -8.76 1.88 3.32
N SER A 32 -9.21 0.63 3.14
CA SER A 32 -10.14 0.24 2.07
C SER A 32 -11.62 0.36 2.47
N ALA A 33 -11.96 0.27 3.76
CA ALA A 33 -13.34 0.30 4.24
C ALA A 33 -14.20 1.46 3.68
N PRO A 34 -13.71 2.71 3.54
CA PRO A 34 -14.50 3.80 2.96
C PRO A 34 -14.97 3.53 1.52
N GLN A 35 -14.25 2.70 0.77
CA GLN A 35 -14.56 2.43 -0.64
C GLN A 35 -15.93 1.77 -0.80
N VAL A 36 -16.37 0.99 0.21
CA VAL A 36 -17.68 0.32 0.23
C VAL A 36 -18.84 1.32 0.22
N VAL A 37 -18.66 2.49 0.84
CA VAL A 37 -19.70 3.54 0.90
C VAL A 37 -19.54 4.60 -0.18
N VAL A 38 -18.30 4.86 -0.61
CA VAL A 38 -17.98 5.89 -1.61
C VAL A 38 -18.32 5.43 -3.02
N PHE A 39 -18.02 4.18 -3.37
CA PHE A 39 -18.35 3.64 -4.68
C PHE A 39 -19.78 3.13 -4.70
N GLN A 40 -20.60 3.76 -5.52
CA GLN A 40 -22.04 3.49 -5.57
C GLN A 40 -22.46 3.23 -7.00
N GLN A 41 -23.41 2.31 -7.15
CA GLN A 41 -24.02 2.07 -8.44
C GLN A 41 -24.97 3.21 -8.79
N LYS A 42 -24.72 3.90 -9.91
CA LYS A 42 -25.56 4.94 -10.48
C LYS A 42 -25.82 4.63 -11.94
N SER A 43 -27.03 4.89 -12.43
CA SER A 43 -27.33 4.79 -13.86
C SER A 43 -26.78 6.00 -14.60
N HIS A 44 -26.33 5.81 -15.84
CA HIS A 44 -25.81 6.92 -16.65
C HIS A 44 -26.92 7.92 -16.98
N PRO A 45 -26.68 9.24 -16.89
CA PRO A 45 -27.71 10.26 -17.12
C PRO A 45 -28.29 10.23 -18.53
N GLU A 46 -27.48 9.86 -19.54
CA GLU A 46 -27.89 9.80 -20.95
C GLU A 46 -28.32 8.39 -21.40
N PHE A 47 -27.80 7.34 -20.76
CA PHE A 47 -28.00 5.94 -21.15
C PHE A 47 -28.53 5.15 -19.96
N THR A 48 -29.83 5.21 -19.71
CA THR A 48 -30.48 4.66 -18.50
C THR A 48 -30.35 3.13 -18.37
N TRP A 49 -30.02 2.43 -19.44
CA TRP A 49 -29.72 0.99 -19.44
C TRP A 49 -28.31 0.67 -18.90
N TYR A 50 -27.42 1.67 -18.83
CA TYR A 50 -26.04 1.50 -18.36
C TYR A 50 -25.94 1.85 -16.87
N ASN A 51 -25.59 0.86 -16.06
CA ASN A 51 -25.30 1.02 -14.64
C ASN A 51 -23.79 1.00 -14.40
N GLN A 52 -23.29 2.00 -13.69
CA GLN A 52 -21.88 2.19 -13.41
C GLN A 52 -21.62 2.32 -11.91
N CYS A 53 -20.53 1.73 -11.44
CA CYS A 53 -20.05 1.91 -10.07
C CYS A 53 -19.07 3.07 -10.05
N ILE A 54 -19.50 4.23 -9.54
CA ILE A 54 -18.71 5.46 -9.56
C ILE A 54 -18.73 6.16 -8.20
N SER A 55 -17.70 6.95 -7.93
CA SER A 55 -17.60 7.80 -6.73
C SER A 55 -18.16 9.21 -6.93
N LEU A 56 -18.49 9.58 -8.18
CA LEU A 56 -18.87 10.94 -8.54
C LEU A 56 -20.16 11.35 -7.83
N GLY A 57 -20.10 12.46 -7.09
CA GLY A 57 -21.23 12.96 -6.31
C GLY A 57 -21.62 12.07 -5.13
N SER A 58 -20.71 11.22 -4.63
CA SER A 58 -20.88 10.49 -3.36
C SER A 58 -20.59 11.37 -2.14
N PHE A 59 -19.92 12.51 -2.32
CA PHE A 59 -19.62 13.47 -1.28
C PHE A 59 -20.41 14.78 -1.46
N PRO A 60 -20.75 15.48 -0.36
CA PRO A 60 -21.51 16.73 -0.42
C PRO A 60 -20.71 17.92 -0.96
N SER A 61 -19.37 17.83 -0.96
CA SER A 61 -18.48 18.88 -1.46
C SER A 61 -17.34 18.28 -2.27
N TYR A 62 -16.96 18.99 -3.34
CA TYR A 62 -15.82 18.66 -4.18
C TYR A 62 -14.51 18.54 -3.38
N ALA A 63 -14.35 19.32 -2.31
CA ALA A 63 -13.17 19.24 -1.46
C ALA A 63 -12.99 17.86 -0.79
N HIS A 64 -14.09 17.20 -0.40
CA HIS A 64 -14.04 15.86 0.18
C HIS A 64 -13.68 14.81 -0.87
N GLU A 65 -14.24 14.93 -2.08
CA GLU A 65 -13.93 14.04 -3.19
C GLU A 65 -12.45 14.13 -3.59
N LEU A 66 -11.92 15.35 -3.70
CA LEU A 66 -10.50 15.58 -3.99
C LEU A 66 -9.61 15.03 -2.88
N THR A 67 -9.95 15.27 -1.61
CA THR A 67 -9.17 14.78 -0.47
C THR A 67 -9.10 13.25 -0.47
N TYR A 68 -10.23 12.58 -0.73
CA TYR A 68 -10.30 11.14 -0.82
C TYR A 68 -9.50 10.58 -2.01
N PHE A 69 -9.58 11.23 -3.17
CA PHE A 69 -8.77 10.86 -4.33
C PHE A 69 -7.26 10.99 -4.04
N ILE A 70 -6.83 12.11 -3.46
CA ILE A 70 -5.43 12.33 -3.07
C ILE A 70 -5.00 11.28 -2.06
N PHE A 71 -5.82 10.98 -1.04
CA PHE A 71 -5.54 9.93 -0.07
C PHE A 71 -5.33 8.58 -0.75
N GLY A 72 -6.22 8.19 -1.67
CA GLY A 72 -6.10 6.96 -2.44
C GLY A 72 -4.80 6.89 -3.24
N MET A 73 -4.47 7.97 -3.97
CA MET A 73 -3.22 8.09 -4.73
C MET A 73 -1.99 8.02 -3.82
N THR A 74 -2.02 8.69 -2.67
CA THR A 74 -0.90 8.67 -1.72
C THR A 74 -0.68 7.26 -1.17
N MET A 75 -1.74 6.58 -0.74
CA MET A 75 -1.63 5.26 -0.11
C MET A 75 -1.28 4.16 -1.10
N MET A 76 -1.83 4.19 -2.32
CA MET A 76 -1.64 3.13 -3.32
C MET A 76 -0.44 3.35 -4.25
N TYR A 77 0.03 4.59 -4.40
CA TYR A 77 1.11 4.89 -5.34
C TYR A 77 2.30 5.59 -4.67
N TRP A 78 2.10 6.80 -4.13
CA TRP A 78 3.23 7.61 -3.66
C TRP A 78 3.98 6.95 -2.51
N LEU A 79 3.28 6.49 -1.48
CA LEU A 79 3.91 5.86 -0.31
C LEU A 79 4.64 4.56 -0.70
N PRO A 80 4.02 3.59 -1.41
CA PRO A 80 4.73 2.41 -1.89
C PRO A 80 5.95 2.75 -2.74
N LEU A 81 5.82 3.71 -3.67
CA LEU A 81 6.91 4.11 -4.54
C LEU A 81 8.08 4.72 -3.75
N SER A 82 7.80 5.61 -2.81
CA SER A 82 8.84 6.21 -1.95
C SER A 82 9.58 5.15 -1.12
N VAL A 83 8.86 4.18 -0.57
CA VAL A 83 9.45 3.06 0.19
C VAL A 83 10.36 2.21 -0.70
N ILE A 84 9.91 1.89 -1.93
CA ILE A 84 10.71 1.13 -2.90
C ILE A 84 11.99 1.89 -3.24
N ILE A 85 11.87 3.17 -3.64
CA ILE A 85 13.02 4.00 -4.00
C ILE A 85 14.02 4.03 -2.84
N PHE A 86 13.56 4.36 -1.63
CA PHE A 86 14.43 4.42 -0.45
C PHE A 86 15.14 3.09 -0.16
N THR A 87 14.40 1.99 -0.23
CA THR A 87 14.93 0.65 0.07
C THR A 87 15.99 0.26 -0.96
N TYR A 88 15.71 0.42 -2.25
CA TYR A 88 16.67 0.08 -3.31
C TYR A 88 17.87 1.03 -3.32
N SER A 89 17.68 2.32 -3.07
CA SER A 89 18.80 3.26 -2.91
C SER A 89 19.70 2.85 -1.76
N SER A 90 19.15 2.43 -0.62
CA SER A 90 19.93 1.97 0.54
C SER A 90 20.71 0.70 0.23
N ILE A 91 20.10 -0.27 -0.47
CA ILE A 91 20.78 -1.50 -0.91
C ILE A 91 21.94 -1.17 -1.86
N LEU A 92 21.72 -0.31 -2.85
CA LEU A 92 22.75 0.08 -3.82
C LEU A 92 23.92 0.82 -3.16
N LEU A 93 23.62 1.73 -2.22
CA LEU A 93 24.65 2.43 -1.45
C LEU A 93 25.50 1.48 -0.63
N GLU A 94 24.88 0.47 0.01
CA GLU A 94 25.61 -0.53 0.78
C GLU A 94 26.50 -1.40 -0.12
N ILE A 95 26.00 -1.83 -1.28
CA ILE A 95 26.80 -2.58 -2.27
C ILE A 95 27.99 -1.74 -2.75
N TYR A 96 27.77 -0.47 -3.08
CA TYR A 96 28.84 0.43 -3.53
C TYR A 96 29.91 0.61 -2.45
N ARG A 97 29.48 0.81 -1.19
CA ARG A 97 30.38 0.92 -0.04
C ARG A 97 31.24 -0.34 0.13
N LYS A 98 30.63 -1.52 0.06
CA LYS A 98 31.32 -2.81 0.18
C LYS A 98 32.28 -3.09 -0.97
N SER A 99 31.90 -2.71 -2.20
CA SER A 99 32.78 -2.82 -3.36
C SER A 99 34.02 -1.93 -3.24
N LYS A 100 33.90 -0.76 -2.62
CA LYS A 100 35.01 0.18 -2.41
C LYS A 100 35.93 -0.23 -1.25
N GLU A 101 35.40 -0.92 -0.23
CA GLU A 101 36.19 -1.48 0.87
C GLU A 101 37.01 -2.72 0.44
N ALA A 102 36.58 -3.41 -0.62
CA ALA A 102 37.20 -4.65 -1.11
C ALA A 102 38.26 -4.47 -2.22
N GLY A 103 38.45 -3.25 -2.73
CA GLY A 103 39.47 -2.89 -3.72
C GLY A 103 40.51 -1.96 -3.14
#